data_AF-A0A6A0GR23-F1
#
_entry.id   AF-A0A6A0GR23-F1
#
_cell.length_a   1.000
_cell.length_b   1.000
_cell.length_c   1.000
_cell.angle_alpha   90.00
_cell.angle_beta   90.00
_cell.angle_gamma   90.00
#
_symmetry.space_group_name_H-M   'P 1'
#
loop_
_entity.id
_entity.type
_entity.pdbx_description
1 polymer ?
#
loop_
_entity_poly.entity_id
_entity_poly.type
_entity_poly.pdbx_seq_one_letter_code
_entity_poly.pdbx_strand_id
1 'polypeptide(L)' 'MLLIIVQVMMDWMKFMSVISTLCFVIFFAIGPGSIPWMITAELFTQGTRPAAMSIAVLVNWLSNFLVGIGFPKMQVCVGK' A
#
# COMPACT_ATOMS: atom_id res chain seq x y z
N MET A 1 -16.54 -36.09 1.23
CA MET A 1 -16.86 -35.35 2.47
C MET A 1 -15.72 -34.41 2.89
N LEU A 2 -14.53 -34.91 3.24
CA LEU A 2 -13.39 -34.06 3.63
C LEU A 2 -13.00 -33.01 2.58
N LEU A 3 -12.94 -33.40 1.29
CA LEU A 3 -12.63 -32.47 0.21
C LEU A 3 -13.66 -31.33 0.08
N ILE A 4 -14.94 -31.61 0.34
CA ILE A 4 -16.00 -30.59 0.28
C ILE A 4 -15.79 -29.56 1.39
N ILE A 5 -15.47 -30.01 2.60
CA ILE A 5 -15.17 -29.12 3.74
C ILE A 5 -13.95 -28.25 3.43
N VAL A 6 -12.88 -28.82 2.86
CA VAL A 6 -11.67 -28.07 2.47
C VAL A 6 -11.99 -27.01 1.40
N GLN A 7 -12.80 -27.34 0.39
CA GLN A 7 -13.19 -26.36 -0.63
C GLN A 7 -13.98 -25.20 -0.03
N VAL A 8 -14.97 -25.48 0.84
CA VAL A 8 -15.76 -24.45 1.52
C VAL A 8 -14.86 -23.53 2.37
N MET A 9 -13.88 -24.09 3.08
CA MET A 9 -12.93 -23.30 3.86
C MET A 9 -12.06 -22.39 2.96
N MET A 10 -11.57 -22.92 1.84
CA MET A 10 -10.77 -22.13 0.89
C MET A 10 -11.58 -20.99 0.28
N ASP A 11 -12.85 -21.20 -0.02
CA ASP A 11 -13.71 -20.15 -0.59
C ASP A 11 -13.97 -19.02 0.41
N TRP A 12 -14.18 -19.34 1.69
CA TRP A 12 -14.26 -18.34 2.75
C TRP A 12 -12.96 -17.55 2.93
N MET A 13 -11.80 -18.21 2.87
CA MET A 13 -10.50 -17.52 2.96
C MET A 13 -10.27 -16.57 1.78
N LYS A 14 -10.65 -16.97 0.55
CA LYS A 14 -10.58 -16.09 -0.62
C LYS A 14 -11.45 -14.84 -0.42
N PHE A 15 -12.69 -15.03 0.05
CA PHE A 15 -13.61 -13.91 0.30
C PHE A 15 -13.06 -12.94 1.35
N MET A 16 -12.49 -13.46 2.44
CA MET A 16 -11.84 -12.64 3.48
C MET A 16 -10.61 -11.90 2.97
N SER A 17 -9.80 -12.53 2.11
CA SER A 17 -8.63 -11.89 1.49
C SER A 17 -9.03 -10.69 0.60
N VAL A 18 -10.10 -10.85 -0.18
CA VAL A 18 -10.64 -9.76 -1.01
C VAL A 18 -11.13 -8.61 -0.13
N ILE A 19 -11.94 -8.89 0.90
CA ILE A 19 -12.44 -7.86 1.82
C ILE A 19 -11.27 -7.13 2.50
N SER A 20 -10.29 -7.86 3.02
CA SER A 20 -9.13 -7.28 3.69
C SER A 20 -8.34 -6.34 2.76
N THR A 21 -8.14 -6.76 1.51
CA THR A 21 -7.46 -5.95 0.48
C THR A 21 -8.24 -4.68 0.17
N LEU A 22 -9.56 -4.77 0.01
CA LEU A 22 -10.43 -3.62 -0.23
C LEU A 22 -10.43 -2.65 0.95
N CYS A 23 -10.55 -3.14 2.18
CA CYS A 23 -10.44 -2.32 3.38
C CYS A 23 -9.10 -1.58 3.43
N PHE A 24 -7.99 -2.28 3.15
CA PHE A 24 -6.67 -1.65 3.07
C PHE A 24 -6.64 -0.49 2.06
N VAL A 25 -7.17 -0.69 0.86
CA VAL A 25 -7.24 0.36 -0.18
C VAL A 25 -8.07 1.55 0.27
N ILE A 26 -9.23 1.32 0.91
CA ILE A 26 -10.11 2.39 1.42
C ILE A 26 -9.38 3.22 2.47
N PHE A 27 -8.76 2.59 3.48
CA PHE A 27 -8.03 3.31 4.51
C PHE A 27 -6.79 4.02 3.96
N PHE A 28 -6.10 3.41 2.99
CA PHE A 28 -4.97 4.04 2.30
C PHE A 28 -5.40 5.32 1.58
N ALA A 29 -6.50 5.28 0.83
CA ALA A 29 -7.01 6.43 0.08
C ALA A 29 -7.41 7.60 0.98
N ILE A 30 -8.04 7.33 2.13
CA ILE A 30 -8.49 8.36 3.08
C ILE A 30 -7.32 9.01 3.83
N GLY A 31 -6.29 8.24 4.16
CA GLY A 31 -5.17 8.74 4.98
C GLY A 31 -3.86 8.84 4.19
N PRO A 32 -3.04 7.78 4.20
CA PRO A 32 -1.68 7.81 3.65
C PRO A 32 -1.56 8.26 2.19
N GLY A 33 -2.61 8.10 1.38
CA GLY A 33 -2.61 8.46 -0.03
C GLY A 33 -2.60 9.97 -0.29
N SER A 34 -3.32 10.75 0.52
CA SER A 34 -3.54 12.19 0.32
C SER A 34 -2.84 13.07 1.37
N ILE A 35 -2.77 12.61 2.62
CA ILE A 35 -2.24 13.38 3.76
C ILE A 35 -0.80 13.85 3.55
N PRO A 36 0.17 13.00 3.12
CA PRO A 36 1.56 13.44 2.98
C PRO A 36 1.74 14.59 1.98
N TRP A 37 0.96 14.59 0.89
CA TRP A 37 1.00 15.64 -0.12
C TRP A 37 0.43 16.95 0.41
N MET A 38 -0.66 16.88 1.17
CA MET A 38 -1.27 18.04 1.84
C MET A 38 -0.32 18.65 2.87
N ILE A 39 0.24 17.83 3.76
CA ILE A 39 1.17 18.29 4.79
C ILE A 39 2.41 18.94 4.17
N THR A 40 3.00 18.35 3.11
CA THR A 40 4.17 18.95 2.46
C THR A 40 3.85 20.30 1.80
N ALA A 41 2.60 20.50 1.34
CA ALA A 41 2.18 21.79 0.80
C ALA A 41 1.96 22.86 1.90
N GLU A 42 1.42 22.46 3.05
CA GLU A 42 1.05 23.38 4.15
C GLU A 42 2.21 23.70 5.10
N LEU A 43 3.11 22.75 5.33
CA LEU A 43 4.21 22.88 6.30
C LEU A 43 5.29 23.88 5.85
N PHE A 44 5.45 24.07 4.54
CA PHE A 44 6.52 24.89 3.97
C PHE A 44 6.01 26.22 3.40
N THR A 45 6.78 27.28 3.67
CA THR A 45 6.54 28.61 3.10
C THR A 45 6.79 28.62 1.59
N GLN A 46 6.19 29.57 0.87
CA GLN A 46 6.18 29.62 -0.60
C GLN A 46 7.58 29.53 -1.23
N GLY A 47 8.61 30.10 -0.59
CA GLY A 47 10.00 30.08 -1.10
C GLY A 47 10.68 28.72 -1.00
N THR A 48 10.46 27.97 0.09
CA THR A 48 11.09 26.65 0.31
C THR A 48 10.24 25.49 -0.19
N ARG A 49 8.94 25.71 -0.43
CA ARG A 49 7.98 24.68 -0.84
C ARG A 49 8.40 23.90 -2.10
N PRO A 50 8.88 24.53 -3.20
CA PRO A 50 9.27 23.77 -4.39
C PRO A 50 10.40 22.77 -4.13
N ALA A 51 11.38 23.15 -3.30
CA ALA A 51 12.50 22.28 -2.92
C ALA A 51 12.05 21.16 -1.97
N ALA A 52 11.14 21.44 -1.03
CA ALA A 52 10.59 20.41 -0.16
C ALA A 52 9.75 19.38 -0.95
N MET A 53 8.92 19.85 -1.88
CA MET A 53 8.09 18.99 -2.72
C MET A 53 8.94 18.10 -3.63
N SER A 54 10.06 18.59 -4.18
CA SER A 54 10.93 17.75 -5.02
C SER A 54 11.59 16.62 -4.23
N ILE A 55 12.01 16.88 -2.98
CA ILE A 55 12.54 15.84 -2.08
C ILE A 55 11.45 14.83 -1.71
N ALA A 56 10.23 15.30 -1.38
CA ALA A 56 9.10 14.42 -1.07
C ALA A 56 8.77 13.48 -2.24
N VAL A 57 8.74 14.02 -3.47
CA VAL A 57 8.54 13.23 -4.69
C VAL A 57 9.68 12.22 -4.90
N LEU A 58 10.94 12.63 -4.71
CA LEU A 58 12.09 11.72 -4.82
C LEU A 58 11.96 10.53 -3.86
N VAL A 59 11.66 10.80 -2.59
CA VAL A 59 11.49 9.74 -1.57
C VAL A 59 10.31 8.84 -1.90
N ASN A 60 9.20 9.40 -2.40
CA ASN A 60 8.05 8.61 -2.83
C ASN A 60 8.40 7.65 -3.97
N TRP A 61 9.06 8.14 -5.02
CA TRP A 61 9.45 7.30 -6.15
C TRP A 61 10.50 6.26 -5.79
N LEU A 62 11.46 6.60 -4.93
CA LEU A 62 12.44 5.64 -4.43
C LEU A 62 11.75 4.53 -3.62
N SER A 63 10.79 4.88 -2.76
CA SER A 63 10.03 3.90 -1.99
C SER A 63 9.20 2.99 -2.91
N ASN A 64 8.54 3.56 -3.93
CA ASN A 64 7.79 2.79 -4.93
C ASN A 64 8.70 1.81 -5.69
N PHE A 65 9.91 2.25 -6.05
CA PHE A 65 10.89 1.38 -6.72
C PHE A 65 11.31 0.21 -5.83
N LEU A 66 11.64 0.48 -4.56
CA LEU A 66 12.04 -0.55 -3.60
C LEU A 66 10.92 -1.56 -3.36
N VAL A 67 9.68 -1.09 -3.19
CA VAL A 67 8.51 -1.97 -3.03
C VAL A 67 8.26 -2.78 -4.31
N GLY A 68 8.36 -2.15 -5.49
CA GLY A 68 8.13 -2.81 -6.78
C GLY A 68 9.08 -3.98 -7.04
N ILE A 69 10.36 -3.86 -6.64
CA ILE A 69 11.34 -4.95 -6.77
C ILE A 69 11.28 -5.93 -5.59
N GLY A 70 11.00 -5.43 -4.39
CA GLY A 70 11.02 -6.22 -3.16
C GLY A 70 9.80 -7.12 -2.98
N PHE A 71 8.61 -6.66 -3.37
CA PHE A 71 7.36 -7.36 -3.10
C PHE A 71 7.29 -8.77 -3.73
N PRO A 72 7.68 -8.98 -5.01
CA PRO A 72 7.70 -10.33 -5.58
C PRO A 72 8.61 -11.30 -4.83
N LYS A 73 9.78 -10.82 -4.37
CA LYS A 73 10.73 -11.63 -3.57
C LYS A 73 10.14 -11.99 -2.21
N MET A 74 9.49 -11.03 -1.56
CA MET A 74 8.82 -11.24 -0.28
C MET A 74 7.67 -12.26 -0.41
N GLN A 75 6.86 -12.17 -1.47
CA GLN A 75 5.78 -13.12 -1.74
C GLN A 75 6.29 -14.56 -1.87
N VAL A 76 7.44 -14.77 -2.53
CA VAL A 76 8.04 -16.11 -2.65
C VAL A 76 8.59 -16.64 -1.32
N CYS A 77 9.12 -15.76 -0.47
CA CYS A 77 9.72 -16.18 0.81
C CYS A 77 8.67 -16.41 1.92
N VAL A 78 7.62 -15.60 1.95
CA VAL A 78 6.60 -15.59 3.01
C VAL A 78 5.33 -16.33 2.59
N GLY A 79 4.92 -16.20 1.32
CA GLY A 79 3.66 -16.73 0.80
C GLY A 79 3.76 -18.14 0.24
N LYS A 80 4.33 -19.07 1.01
CA LYS A 80 4.18 -20.52 0.78
C LYS A 80 3.03 -21.07 1.62
#